data_AF-A0AA39TN04-F1
#
_entry.id   AF-A0AA39TN04-F1
#
_cell.length_a   1.000
_cell.length_b   1.000
_cell.length_c   1.000
_cell.angle_alpha   90.00
_cell.angle_beta   90.00
_cell.angle_gamma   90.00
#
_symmetry.space_group_name_H-M   'P 1'
#
loop_
_entity.id
_entity.type
_entity.pdbx_description
1 polymer ?
#
loop_
_entity_poly.entity_id
_entity_poly.type
_entity_poly.pdbx_seq_one_letter_code
_entity_poly.pdbx_strand_id
1 'polypeptide(L)'
;MSTNGTSPDGSGMVGWVSPDARRNTWDIILSCLSIFFVCSWKCVHLNPPTAREARGGWHEVWKIPIFPKWSLLRKWGRRSMWMGIISVAPEMGVALSVEQWLEARKASKHFGGACTMSHAFFFNMGGVVLREVTHIEPKPPAVEGGDAIEKTASATVTSADDQVDEEATDPAGKKTVDHTSVDYLASVGDLDLAGIAAIPTEDEIADRSKSDAFTKLFALVQSSWLIVSSIARVHNGYAITELELATMAFIVCALVMYFFWWNKPFGIEHRWVMVRTLKLGDRPREIEIRNRLIGGDYMETRDPTAVYYEDQRVSDLSWNAFTELVLRNELMAEGNVGDHIPTLALYLSGMAFSAVHVAAWNWEFPSHLIKILWRTSTVAAFGASFLPIISMFLGLLFNLTKSIDWIGDVLRFIFFGLGYGGLAVYVVSRLVILFLSFYCFVAMPSSAYEKVEWTGYIPHFS
;
A
#
# COMPACT_ATOMS: atom_id res chain seq x y z
N MET A 1 -43.50 16.55 -18.48
CA MET A 1 -44.05 15.28 -19.01
C MET A 1 -43.31 14.15 -18.32
N SER A 2 -43.91 13.62 -17.26
CA SER A 2 -43.36 12.53 -16.45
C SER A 2 -43.64 11.20 -17.14
N THR A 3 -42.61 10.57 -17.72
CA THR A 3 -42.70 9.16 -18.12
C THR A 3 -42.68 8.32 -16.85
N ASN A 4 -43.86 8.00 -16.32
CA ASN A 4 -44.02 6.88 -15.39
C ASN A 4 -43.66 5.61 -16.17
N GLY A 5 -42.37 5.25 -16.14
CA GLY A 5 -41.87 3.97 -16.61
C GLY A 5 -42.26 2.86 -15.64
N THR A 6 -43.55 2.52 -15.57
CA THR A 6 -43.94 1.19 -15.14
C THR A 6 -43.53 0.23 -16.25
N SER A 7 -42.54 -0.61 -15.97
CA SER A 7 -42.13 -1.71 -16.84
C SER A 7 -43.36 -2.59 -17.17
N PRO A 8 -43.52 -3.06 -18.42
CA PRO A 8 -44.69 -3.83 -18.85
C PRO A 8 -44.88 -5.18 -18.12
N ASP A 9 -43.84 -5.67 -17.45
CA ASP A 9 -43.77 -7.07 -16.98
C ASP A 9 -44.22 -7.28 -15.52
N GLY A 10 -44.70 -6.25 -14.83
CA GLY A 10 -45.16 -6.39 -13.43
C GLY A 10 -44.08 -6.79 -12.42
N SER A 11 -42.80 -6.81 -12.83
CA SER A 11 -41.65 -7.25 -12.02
C SER A 11 -41.18 -6.25 -10.96
N GLY A 12 -41.70 -5.01 -10.98
CA GLY A 12 -41.28 -3.96 -10.03
C GLY A 12 -39.87 -3.42 -10.25
N MET A 13 -39.18 -3.83 -11.32
CA MET A 13 -37.83 -3.35 -11.69
C MET A 13 -37.88 -2.08 -12.54
N VAL A 14 -36.96 -1.16 -12.25
CA VAL A 14 -36.77 0.13 -12.93
C VAL A 14 -35.31 0.31 -13.28
N GLY A 15 -35.03 0.92 -14.44
CA GLY A 15 -33.67 1.21 -14.86
C GLY A 15 -33.13 2.51 -14.25
N TRP A 16 -32.49 3.33 -15.08
CA TRP A 16 -31.93 4.60 -14.67
C TRP A 16 -33.00 5.56 -14.13
N VAL A 17 -32.79 6.11 -12.94
CA VAL A 17 -33.70 7.07 -12.29
C VAL A 17 -33.05 8.45 -12.27
N SER A 18 -33.69 9.43 -12.91
CA SER A 18 -33.24 10.83 -12.96
C SER A 18 -33.39 11.56 -11.61
N PRO A 19 -32.70 12.71 -11.44
CA PRO A 19 -32.78 13.51 -10.22
C PRO A 19 -34.17 14.17 -10.02
N ASP A 20 -35.13 13.40 -9.51
CA ASP A 20 -36.39 13.91 -8.96
C ASP A 20 -36.39 13.74 -7.42
N ALA A 21 -37.45 14.14 -6.71
CA ALA A 21 -37.52 14.14 -5.22
C ALA A 21 -37.19 12.80 -4.48
N ARG A 22 -36.98 11.70 -5.21
CA ARG A 22 -36.55 10.38 -4.71
C ARG A 22 -35.02 10.24 -4.64
N ARG A 23 -34.52 9.08 -4.20
CA ARG A 23 -33.09 8.72 -4.28
C ARG A 23 -32.81 8.37 -5.76
N ASN A 24 -31.84 9.02 -6.39
CA ASN A 24 -31.56 8.83 -7.82
C ASN A 24 -30.32 7.95 -8.05
N THR A 25 -30.15 7.44 -9.28
CA THR A 25 -29.03 6.53 -9.60
C THR A 25 -27.66 7.19 -9.45
N TRP A 26 -27.56 8.48 -9.77
CA TRP A 26 -26.31 9.23 -9.71
C TRP A 26 -25.84 9.44 -8.27
N ASP A 27 -26.74 9.77 -7.35
CA ASP A 27 -26.43 9.93 -5.93
C ASP A 27 -25.85 8.64 -5.33
N ILE A 28 -26.40 7.48 -5.72
CA ILE A 28 -25.90 6.17 -5.24
C ILE A 28 -24.48 5.94 -5.75
N ILE A 29 -24.27 6.11 -7.06
CA ILE A 29 -22.97 5.89 -7.69
C ILE A 29 -21.93 6.85 -7.12
N LEU A 30 -22.23 8.16 -7.05
CA LEU A 30 -21.30 9.15 -6.54
C LEU A 30 -21.01 8.97 -5.06
N SER A 31 -22.01 8.65 -4.24
CA SER A 31 -21.81 8.35 -2.82
C SER A 31 -20.84 7.18 -2.66
N CYS A 32 -21.08 6.05 -3.35
CA CYS A 32 -20.20 4.89 -3.30
C CYS A 32 -18.78 5.18 -3.84
N LEU A 33 -18.68 5.86 -4.99
CA LEU A 33 -17.38 6.23 -5.58
C LEU A 33 -16.61 7.22 -4.71
N SER A 34 -17.29 8.15 -4.02
CA SER A 34 -16.66 9.07 -3.08
C SER A 34 -16.03 8.31 -1.91
N ILE A 35 -16.73 7.30 -1.38
CA ILE A 35 -16.21 6.44 -0.32
C ILE A 35 -15.02 5.64 -0.83
N PHE A 36 -15.12 5.00 -2.00
CA PHE A 36 -13.97 4.32 -2.61
C PHE A 36 -12.77 5.25 -2.74
N PHE A 37 -12.97 6.45 -3.27
CA PHE A 37 -11.90 7.44 -3.45
C PHE A 37 -11.28 7.86 -2.13
N VAL A 38 -12.09 8.27 -1.16
CA VAL A 38 -11.61 8.79 0.14
C VAL A 38 -10.93 7.69 0.94
N CYS A 39 -11.55 6.52 1.06
CA CYS A 39 -11.01 5.40 1.82
C CYS A 39 -9.75 4.82 1.15
N SER A 40 -9.71 4.66 -0.17
CA SER A 40 -8.47 4.24 -0.86
C SER A 40 -7.37 5.30 -0.78
N TRP A 41 -7.69 6.58 -0.92
CA TRP A 41 -6.70 7.66 -0.87
C TRP A 41 -6.00 7.78 0.48
N LYS A 42 -6.76 7.54 1.57
CA LYS A 42 -6.25 7.63 2.94
C LYS A 42 -5.63 6.34 3.46
N CYS A 43 -6.11 5.17 3.03
CA CYS A 43 -5.54 3.90 3.50
C CYS A 43 -4.17 3.62 2.87
N VAL A 44 -3.83 4.16 1.69
CA VAL A 44 -2.55 3.86 1.04
C VAL A 44 -1.40 4.73 1.56
N HIS A 45 -0.59 4.15 2.45
CA HIS A 45 0.62 4.78 3.00
C HIS A 45 1.83 4.44 2.11
N LEU A 46 2.10 5.28 1.11
CA LEU A 46 3.24 5.13 0.21
C LEU A 46 4.57 5.52 0.88
N ASN A 47 5.66 4.97 0.35
CA ASN A 47 7.01 5.27 0.81
C ASN A 47 7.48 6.63 0.29
N PRO A 48 8.34 7.36 1.04
CA PRO A 48 8.78 8.70 0.66
C PRO A 48 9.39 8.72 -0.75
N PRO A 49 9.17 9.80 -1.50
CA PRO A 49 9.77 9.95 -2.82
C PRO A 49 11.29 10.09 -2.73
N THR A 50 11.99 9.79 -3.83
CA THR A 50 13.43 10.10 -3.93
C THR A 50 13.67 11.60 -3.94
N ALA A 51 14.89 12.07 -3.69
CA ALA A 51 15.17 13.51 -3.66
C ALA A 51 14.83 14.17 -5.01
N ARG A 52 15.12 13.49 -6.13
CA ARG A 52 14.70 13.91 -7.48
C ARG A 52 13.18 13.98 -7.66
N GLU A 53 12.43 13.05 -7.09
CA GLU A 53 10.96 13.03 -7.17
C GLU A 53 10.32 14.09 -6.25
N ALA A 54 10.92 14.34 -5.08
CA ALA A 54 10.50 15.38 -4.15
C ALA A 54 10.69 16.80 -4.73
N ARG A 55 11.78 17.03 -5.46
CA ARG A 55 12.05 18.28 -6.19
C ARG A 55 11.27 18.42 -7.50
N GLY A 56 10.38 17.47 -7.82
CA GLY A 56 9.58 17.50 -9.04
C GLY A 56 8.63 18.69 -9.09
N GLY A 57 8.92 19.66 -9.96
CA GLY A 57 8.08 20.84 -10.19
C GLY A 57 7.21 20.75 -11.44
N TRP A 58 6.63 21.88 -11.82
CA TRP A 58 5.94 22.06 -13.10
C TRP A 58 6.91 22.61 -14.15
N HIS A 59 6.60 22.40 -15.43
CA HIS A 59 7.17 23.19 -16.51
C HIS A 59 6.47 24.55 -16.50
N GLU A 60 7.27 25.60 -16.32
CA GLU A 60 6.79 26.97 -16.25
C GLU A 60 7.08 27.67 -17.58
N VAL A 61 6.05 28.27 -18.17
CA VAL A 61 6.20 29.19 -19.31
C VAL A 61 5.56 30.50 -18.88
N TRP A 62 6.28 31.62 -19.00
CA TRP A 62 5.82 32.93 -18.52
C TRP A 62 5.39 32.94 -17.03
N LYS A 63 6.07 32.17 -16.16
CA LYS A 63 5.71 31.97 -14.74
C LYS A 63 4.34 31.32 -14.50
N ILE A 64 3.75 30.70 -15.53
CA ILE A 64 2.51 29.94 -15.42
C ILE A 64 2.88 28.45 -15.46
N PRO A 65 2.47 27.64 -14.45
CA PRO A 65 2.70 26.19 -14.45
C PRO A 65 1.75 25.54 -15.46
N ILE A 66 2.28 25.04 -16.59
CA ILE A 66 1.47 24.48 -17.68
C ILE A 66 1.34 22.97 -17.58
N PHE A 67 2.47 22.26 -17.44
CA PHE A 67 2.49 20.79 -17.46
C PHE A 67 3.39 20.22 -16.36
N PRO A 68 2.98 19.15 -15.66
CA PRO A 68 3.79 18.56 -14.60
C PRO A 68 5.04 17.91 -15.19
N LYS A 69 6.22 18.08 -14.55
CA LYS A 69 7.42 17.33 -14.94
C LYS A 69 7.20 15.82 -14.76
N TRP A 70 7.96 15.01 -15.49
CA TRP A 70 7.91 13.56 -15.41
C TRP A 70 8.05 12.99 -13.99
N SER A 71 8.85 13.64 -13.12
CA SER A 71 9.00 13.26 -11.72
C SER A 71 7.71 13.44 -10.91
N LEU A 72 6.98 14.53 -11.14
CA LEU A 72 5.69 14.80 -10.49
C LEU A 72 4.60 13.86 -11.00
N LEU A 73 4.55 13.66 -12.32
CA LEU A 73 3.60 12.72 -12.94
C LEU A 73 3.82 11.28 -12.45
N ARG A 74 5.09 10.87 -12.26
CA ARG A 74 5.43 9.57 -11.67
C ARG A 74 5.01 9.46 -10.21
N LYS A 75 5.22 10.51 -9.40
CA LYS A 75 4.79 10.56 -7.99
C LYS A 75 3.27 10.38 -7.88
N TRP A 76 2.49 11.09 -8.70
CA TRP A 76 1.04 10.93 -8.75
C TRP A 76 0.60 9.59 -9.34
N GLY A 77 1.26 9.14 -10.40
CA GLY A 77 1.00 7.85 -11.04
C GLY A 77 1.17 6.67 -10.10
N ARG A 78 2.22 6.66 -9.26
CA ARG A 78 2.43 5.65 -8.21
C ARG A 78 1.24 5.58 -7.25
N ARG A 79 0.78 6.74 -6.80
CA ARG A 79 -0.36 6.86 -5.88
C ARG A 79 -1.65 6.36 -6.51
N SER A 80 -2.01 6.88 -7.69
CA SER A 80 -3.22 6.47 -8.39
C SER A 80 -3.20 4.99 -8.76
N MET A 81 -2.04 4.44 -9.14
CA MET A 81 -1.88 3.02 -9.43
C MET A 81 -2.20 2.16 -8.20
N TRP A 82 -1.55 2.41 -7.06
CA TRP A 82 -1.80 1.62 -5.84
C TRP A 82 -3.20 1.80 -5.27
N MET A 83 -3.76 3.01 -5.36
CA MET A 83 -5.17 3.24 -5.03
C MET A 83 -6.11 2.40 -5.89
N GLY A 84 -5.88 2.35 -7.20
CA GLY A 84 -6.70 1.54 -8.12
C GLY A 84 -6.60 0.05 -7.82
N ILE A 85 -5.38 -0.46 -7.62
CA ILE A 85 -5.18 -1.88 -7.32
C ILE A 85 -5.84 -2.28 -6.01
N ILE A 86 -5.67 -1.50 -4.93
CA ILE A 86 -6.28 -1.79 -3.63
C ILE A 86 -7.81 -1.60 -3.68
N SER A 87 -8.33 -0.74 -4.55
CA SER A 87 -9.79 -0.65 -4.75
C SER A 87 -10.37 -1.90 -5.40
N VAL A 88 -9.63 -2.55 -6.30
CA VAL A 88 -10.03 -3.82 -6.95
C VAL A 88 -9.82 -5.01 -6.02
N ALA A 89 -8.68 -5.04 -5.32
CA ALA A 89 -8.23 -6.13 -4.46
C ALA A 89 -7.84 -5.62 -3.07
N PRO A 90 -8.80 -5.20 -2.23
CA PRO A 90 -8.51 -4.62 -0.92
C PRO A 90 -7.87 -5.60 0.08
N GLU A 91 -8.12 -6.90 -0.06
CA GLU A 91 -7.47 -8.00 0.66
C GLU A 91 -5.95 -8.02 0.48
N MET A 92 -5.44 -7.62 -0.70
CA MET A 92 -4.00 -7.44 -0.92
C MET A 92 -3.46 -6.32 -0.01
N GLY A 93 -4.19 -5.21 0.07
CA GLY A 93 -3.84 -4.11 0.96
C GLY A 93 -3.82 -4.53 2.42
N VAL A 94 -4.80 -5.35 2.84
CA VAL A 94 -4.84 -5.94 4.19
C VAL A 94 -3.59 -6.79 4.45
N ALA A 95 -3.27 -7.73 3.57
CA ALA A 95 -2.12 -8.62 3.75
C ALA A 95 -0.79 -7.86 3.87
N LEU A 96 -0.56 -6.90 2.98
CA LEU A 96 0.64 -6.06 2.99
C LEU A 96 0.68 -5.14 4.22
N SER A 97 -0.47 -4.69 4.73
CA SER A 97 -0.52 -3.94 5.98
C SER A 97 -0.12 -4.78 7.19
N VAL A 98 -0.53 -6.05 7.22
CA VAL A 98 -0.14 -7.01 8.26
C VAL A 98 1.35 -7.33 8.19
N GLU A 99 1.86 -7.60 6.99
CA GLU A 99 3.29 -7.87 6.75
C GLU A 99 4.15 -6.72 7.27
N GLN A 100 3.89 -5.50 6.81
CA GLN A 100 4.65 -4.32 7.22
C GLN A 100 4.54 -4.04 8.72
N TRP A 101 3.37 -4.30 9.32
CA TRP A 101 3.20 -4.16 10.77
C TRP A 101 4.00 -5.18 11.56
N LEU A 102 4.05 -6.45 11.11
CA LEU A 102 4.85 -7.48 11.75
C LEU A 102 6.35 -7.18 11.64
N GLU A 103 6.81 -6.70 10.48
CA GLU A 103 8.19 -6.26 10.28
C GLU A 103 8.55 -5.09 11.21
N ALA A 104 7.71 -4.05 11.24
CA ALA A 104 7.93 -2.91 12.13
C ALA A 104 7.88 -3.31 13.62
N ARG A 105 7.01 -4.25 13.99
CA ARG A 105 6.92 -4.79 15.34
C ARG A 105 8.14 -5.62 15.72
N LYS A 106 8.67 -6.44 14.80
CA LYS A 106 9.92 -7.19 14.99
C LYS A 106 11.08 -6.19 15.21
N ALA A 107 11.17 -5.16 14.37
CA ALA A 107 12.16 -4.09 14.48
C ALA A 107 12.09 -3.31 15.81
N SER A 108 10.91 -2.80 16.17
CA SER A 108 10.72 -2.03 17.42
C SER A 108 11.05 -2.88 18.66
N LYS A 109 10.70 -4.17 18.67
CA LYS A 109 11.07 -5.08 19.76
C LYS A 109 12.57 -5.32 19.87
N HIS A 110 13.27 -5.42 18.73
CA HIS A 110 14.71 -5.64 18.71
C HIS A 110 15.48 -4.47 19.36
N PHE A 111 15.03 -3.23 19.13
CA PHE A 111 15.67 -2.01 19.63
C PHE A 111 15.13 -1.51 20.98
N GLY A 112 14.11 -2.16 21.54
CA GLY A 112 13.52 -1.78 22.82
C GLY A 112 12.97 -0.35 22.84
N GLY A 113 13.07 0.33 23.99
CA GLY A 113 12.48 1.66 24.21
C GLY A 113 13.06 2.80 23.35
N ALA A 114 14.17 2.57 22.62
CA ALA A 114 14.79 3.57 21.76
C ALA A 114 14.12 3.69 20.37
N CYS A 115 13.35 2.69 19.94
CA CYS A 115 12.70 2.68 18.64
C CYS A 115 11.21 2.35 18.79
N THR A 116 10.35 3.38 18.74
CA THR A 116 8.90 3.18 18.77
C THR A 116 8.38 2.60 17.45
N MET A 117 7.14 2.13 17.42
CA MET A 117 6.52 1.59 16.18
C MET A 117 6.59 2.58 15.02
N SER A 118 6.41 3.88 15.30
CA SER A 118 6.47 4.93 14.27
C SER A 118 7.88 5.12 13.72
N HIS A 119 8.92 5.02 14.55
CA HIS A 119 10.31 4.99 14.10
C HIS A 119 10.55 3.76 13.20
N ALA A 120 10.17 2.57 13.65
CA ALA A 120 10.34 1.33 12.88
C ALA A 120 9.66 1.39 11.51
N PHE A 121 8.41 1.87 11.45
CA PHE A 121 7.75 2.12 10.17
C PHE A 121 8.50 3.15 9.31
N PHE A 122 8.91 4.28 9.89
CA PHE A 122 9.62 5.32 9.18
C PHE A 122 10.94 4.82 8.56
N PHE A 123 11.69 4.00 9.30
CA PHE A 123 12.92 3.38 8.81
C PHE A 123 12.66 2.36 7.69
N ASN A 124 11.71 1.44 7.87
CA ASN A 124 11.37 0.43 6.86
C ASN A 124 10.90 1.07 5.54
N MET A 125 10.24 2.23 5.63
CA MET A 125 9.82 3.01 4.46
C MET A 125 10.99 3.71 3.75
N GLY A 126 12.22 3.64 4.27
CA GLY A 126 13.37 4.40 3.78
C GLY A 126 13.25 5.89 4.07
N GLY A 127 12.58 6.26 5.16
CA GLY A 127 12.43 7.64 5.63
C GLY A 127 13.74 8.29 6.03
N VAL A 128 14.80 7.52 6.28
CA VAL A 128 16.14 8.00 6.62
C VAL A 128 17.14 7.64 5.53
N VAL A 129 17.98 8.60 5.17
CA VAL A 129 19.09 8.44 4.22
C VAL A 129 20.39 8.92 4.84
N LEU A 130 21.50 8.28 4.50
CA LEU A 130 22.84 8.68 4.97
C LEU A 130 23.52 9.55 3.91
N ARG A 131 24.06 10.69 4.33
CA ARG A 131 24.97 11.52 3.54
C ARG A 131 26.33 11.52 4.20
N GLU A 132 27.32 10.96 3.51
CA GLU A 132 28.70 10.96 3.98
C GLU A 132 29.40 12.26 3.54
N VAL A 133 30.05 12.93 4.48
CA VAL A 133 30.84 14.14 4.22
C VAL A 133 32.28 13.85 4.62
N THR A 134 33.21 14.03 3.68
CA THR A 134 34.64 13.89 3.98
C THR A 134 35.18 15.23 4.45
N HIS A 135 35.69 15.28 5.68
CA HIS A 135 36.35 16.49 6.17
C HIS A 135 37.76 16.55 5.57
N ILE A 136 38.01 17.57 4.74
CA ILE A 136 39.36 17.90 4.27
C ILE A 136 39.93 18.89 5.29
N GLU A 137 40.84 18.44 6.15
CA GLU A 137 41.62 19.40 6.93
C GLU A 137 42.42 20.28 5.96
N PRO A 138 42.36 21.62 6.06
CA PRO A 138 43.25 22.47 5.29
C PRO A 138 44.68 22.09 5.66
N LYS A 139 45.43 21.56 4.69
CA LYS A 139 46.86 21.31 4.84
C LYS A 139 47.47 22.61 5.40
N PRO A 140 48.12 22.60 6.59
CA PRO A 140 48.79 23.80 7.06
C PRO A 140 49.77 24.22 5.96
N PRO A 141 49.80 25.50 5.56
CA PRO A 141 50.72 25.95 4.54
C PRO A 141 52.12 25.50 4.96
N ALA A 142 52.82 24.81 4.06
CA ALA A 142 54.20 24.45 4.30
C ALA A 142 54.94 25.75 4.61
N VAL A 143 55.46 25.85 5.82
CA VAL A 143 56.29 26.99 6.21
C VAL A 143 57.61 26.83 5.46
N GLU A 144 57.68 27.38 4.25
CA GLU A 144 58.92 27.83 3.66
C GLU A 144 59.00 29.34 3.90
N GLY A 145 60.10 29.77 4.52
CA GLY A 145 60.22 31.09 5.12
C GLY A 145 60.14 32.26 4.14
N GLY A 146 59.82 33.43 4.70
CA GLY A 146 60.17 34.73 4.13
C GLY A 146 59.05 35.48 3.42
N ASP A 147 58.43 36.39 4.18
CA ASP A 147 57.84 37.69 3.80
C ASP A 147 56.61 37.82 2.87
N ALA A 148 55.72 38.71 3.35
CA ALA A 148 54.64 39.45 2.67
C ALA A 148 53.23 38.82 2.55
N ILE A 149 52.49 38.93 3.65
CA ILE A 149 51.24 39.73 3.79
C ILE A 149 50.08 39.45 2.80
N GLU A 150 49.06 38.78 3.36
CA GLU A 150 47.62 39.15 3.36
C GLU A 150 46.91 39.29 2.01
N LYS A 151 46.08 38.29 1.68
CA LYS A 151 44.74 38.53 1.12
C LYS A 151 43.81 37.32 1.25
N THR A 152 42.81 37.54 2.09
CA THR A 152 41.40 37.10 1.96
C THR A 152 41.05 35.62 1.98
N ALA A 153 40.32 35.30 3.05
CA ALA A 153 39.36 34.22 3.17
C ALA A 153 38.48 34.06 1.91
N SER A 154 38.37 32.83 1.43
CA SER A 154 37.12 32.28 0.90
C SER A 154 37.22 30.76 0.96
N ALA A 155 36.57 30.16 1.95
CA ALA A 155 36.26 28.74 1.91
C ALA A 155 35.22 28.56 0.81
N THR A 156 35.66 28.19 -0.39
CA THR A 156 34.77 27.77 -1.46
C THR A 156 34.10 26.47 -1.01
N VAL A 157 32.85 26.56 -0.58
CA VAL A 157 31.92 25.43 -0.63
C VAL A 157 31.81 25.07 -2.10
N THR A 158 32.59 24.10 -2.56
CA THR A 158 32.29 23.42 -3.81
C THR A 158 31.05 22.58 -3.55
N SER A 159 29.89 23.19 -3.75
CA SER A 159 28.71 22.47 -4.20
C SER A 159 29.10 21.77 -5.49
N ALA A 160 29.25 20.46 -5.43
CA ALA A 160 29.23 19.63 -6.62
C ALA A 160 27.77 19.57 -7.09
N ASP A 161 27.33 20.62 -7.75
CA ASP A 161 26.14 20.64 -8.61
C ASP A 161 26.46 21.49 -9.83
N ASP A 162 25.78 21.19 -10.93
CA ASP A 162 25.84 21.81 -12.26
C ASP A 162 26.88 21.26 -13.24
N GLN A 163 26.89 19.94 -13.49
CA GLN A 163 26.84 19.38 -14.86
C GLN A 163 26.31 17.94 -14.78
N VAL A 164 25.00 17.77 -14.92
CA VAL A 164 24.42 16.50 -15.37
C VAL A 164 23.67 16.82 -16.65
N ASP A 165 24.34 16.52 -17.75
CA ASP A 165 23.79 16.58 -19.08
C ASP A 165 22.47 15.80 -19.16
N GLU A 166 21.53 16.39 -19.92
CA GLU A 166 20.42 15.68 -20.51
C GLU A 166 20.93 14.50 -21.36
N GLU A 167 20.12 13.44 -21.42
CA GLU A 167 20.29 12.24 -22.25
C GLU A 167 21.37 11.21 -21.87
N ALA A 168 20.96 10.29 -21.00
CA ALA A 168 21.23 8.87 -21.19
C ALA A 168 20.06 8.04 -20.66
N THR A 169 19.08 7.77 -21.52
CA THR A 169 18.16 6.64 -21.37
C THR A 169 18.95 5.34 -21.52
N ASP A 170 19.12 4.60 -20.43
CA ASP A 170 19.54 3.20 -20.45
C ASP A 170 18.28 2.30 -20.46
N PRO A 171 18.10 1.43 -21.47
CA PRO A 171 16.95 0.54 -21.55
C PRO A 171 17.20 -0.69 -20.66
N ALA A 172 16.48 -0.77 -19.53
CA ALA A 172 16.42 -1.90 -18.59
C ALA A 172 17.51 -1.94 -17.50
N GLY A 173 17.17 -1.41 -16.32
CA GLY A 173 17.98 -1.55 -15.11
C GLY A 173 17.23 -1.20 -13.82
N LYS A 174 16.05 -1.78 -13.59
CA LYS A 174 15.36 -1.72 -12.29
C LYS A 174 16.20 -2.47 -11.23
N LYS A 175 16.98 -1.75 -10.42
CA LYS A 175 17.36 -2.23 -9.08
C LYS A 175 16.41 -1.63 -8.04
N THR A 176 15.20 -2.17 -7.99
CA THR A 176 14.32 -2.03 -6.83
C THR A 176 14.80 -3.04 -5.80
N VAL A 177 15.29 -2.57 -4.66
CA VAL A 177 15.64 -3.44 -3.54
C VAL A 177 14.34 -3.89 -2.88
N ASP A 178 14.14 -5.20 -2.73
CA ASP A 178 13.07 -5.76 -1.91
C ASP A 178 13.43 -5.56 -0.44
N HIS A 179 12.49 -5.06 0.34
CA HIS A 179 12.77 -4.50 1.66
C HIS A 179 13.03 -5.58 2.71
N THR A 180 14.12 -5.40 3.45
CA THR A 180 14.29 -5.78 4.87
C THR A 180 15.42 -4.93 5.43
N SER A 181 15.10 -3.84 6.13
CA SER A 181 16.06 -2.83 6.59
C SER A 181 15.87 -2.60 8.08
N VAL A 182 16.50 -3.45 8.90
CA VAL A 182 16.33 -3.38 10.36
C VAL A 182 17.65 -3.52 11.15
N ASP A 183 18.76 -4.01 10.60
CA ASP A 183 19.97 -4.18 11.44
C ASP A 183 20.90 -2.95 11.45
N TYR A 184 20.64 -1.93 10.63
CA TYR A 184 21.44 -0.70 10.66
C TYR A 184 21.37 -0.02 12.04
N LEU A 185 20.20 0.00 12.68
CA LEU A 185 20.04 0.53 14.04
C LEU A 185 20.88 -0.24 15.08
N ALA A 186 21.20 -1.52 14.86
CA ALA A 186 22.03 -2.31 15.76
C ALA A 186 23.52 -1.96 15.62
N SER A 187 23.96 -1.65 14.40
CA SER A 187 25.31 -1.11 14.15
C SER A 187 25.49 0.33 14.67
N VAL A 188 24.39 1.03 14.92
CA VAL A 188 24.34 2.42 15.40
C VAL A 188 24.00 2.47 16.90
N GLY A 189 23.94 1.32 17.60
CA GLY A 189 23.71 1.23 19.05
C GLY A 189 24.80 1.84 19.94
N ASP A 190 25.86 2.41 19.35
CA ASP A 190 26.95 3.11 20.05
C ASP A 190 26.92 4.61 19.69
N LEU A 191 25.76 5.25 19.96
CA LEU A 191 25.42 6.61 19.54
C LEU A 191 26.12 7.74 20.32
N ASP A 192 27.03 7.42 21.23
CA ASP A 192 27.85 8.42 21.93
C ASP A 192 29.21 8.71 21.24
N LEU A 193 29.62 7.97 20.20
CA LEU A 193 31.00 8.07 19.68
C LEU A 193 31.21 8.65 18.27
N ALA A 194 30.17 8.97 17.48
CA ALA A 194 30.39 9.20 16.03
C ALA A 194 29.85 10.51 15.43
N GLY A 195 29.44 11.51 16.21
CA GLY A 195 29.08 12.83 15.65
C GLY A 195 27.95 12.80 14.60
N ILE A 196 27.08 11.78 14.65
CA ILE A 196 25.91 11.67 13.78
C ILE A 196 24.80 12.54 14.37
N ALA A 197 24.25 13.46 13.57
CA ALA A 197 23.08 14.25 13.96
C ALA A 197 21.92 13.32 14.35
N ALA A 198 21.28 13.61 15.49
CA ALA A 198 20.34 12.76 16.21
C ALA A 198 19.26 12.08 15.34
N ILE A 199 18.87 10.86 15.74
CA ILE A 199 17.68 10.16 15.24
C ILE A 199 16.46 11.07 15.44
N PRO A 200 15.56 11.21 14.43
CA PRO A 200 14.37 12.03 14.57
C PRO A 200 13.49 11.51 15.69
N THR A 201 12.94 12.42 16.50
CA THR A 201 11.95 12.12 17.54
C THR A 201 10.58 11.77 16.93
N GLU A 202 9.71 11.13 17.71
CA GLU A 202 8.37 10.75 17.23
C GLU A 202 7.52 11.96 16.83
N ASP A 203 7.65 13.07 17.57
CA ASP A 203 6.97 14.33 17.27
C ASP A 203 7.45 14.93 15.93
N GLU A 204 8.75 14.87 15.64
CA GLU A 204 9.30 15.31 14.35
C GLU A 204 8.84 14.44 13.17
N ILE A 205 8.64 13.13 13.41
CA ILE A 205 8.05 12.23 12.41
C ILE A 205 6.58 12.56 12.19
N ALA A 206 5.83 12.83 13.26
CA ALA A 206 4.42 13.19 13.22
C ALA A 206 4.20 14.53 12.50
N ASP A 207 5.01 15.54 12.76
CA ASP A 207 4.95 16.86 12.12
C ASP A 207 5.18 16.80 10.60
N ARG A 208 6.02 15.86 10.15
CA ARG A 208 6.25 15.61 8.71
C ARG A 208 5.14 14.79 8.06
N SER A 209 4.34 14.09 8.85
CA SER A 209 3.23 13.32 8.31
C SER A 209 2.10 14.25 7.89
N LYS A 210 1.71 14.18 6.61
CA LYS A 210 0.52 14.86 6.08
C LYS A 210 -0.79 14.14 6.45
N SER A 211 -0.80 13.48 7.61
CA SER A 211 -1.95 12.80 8.19
C SER A 211 -2.97 13.86 8.65
N ASP A 212 -3.75 14.38 7.71
CA ASP A 212 -4.81 15.34 8.03
C ASP A 212 -6.01 14.66 8.71
N ALA A 213 -6.33 15.12 9.93
CA ALA A 213 -7.44 14.66 10.75
C ALA A 213 -8.80 14.97 10.11
N PHE A 214 -8.93 16.06 9.35
CA PHE A 214 -10.18 16.43 8.69
C PHE A 214 -10.58 15.40 7.64
N THR A 215 -9.66 15.00 6.77
CA THR A 215 -9.99 13.97 5.76
C THR A 215 -10.26 12.60 6.40
N LYS A 216 -9.61 12.25 7.52
CA LYS A 216 -9.88 11.00 8.25
C LYS A 216 -11.30 11.01 8.83
N LEU A 217 -11.68 12.12 9.46
CA LEU A 217 -13.04 12.31 9.97
C LEU A 217 -14.06 12.24 8.84
N PHE A 218 -13.79 12.88 7.70
CA PHE A 218 -14.66 12.82 6.53
C PHE A 218 -14.86 11.38 6.03
N ALA A 219 -13.77 10.61 5.89
CA ALA A 219 -13.83 9.20 5.50
C ALA A 219 -14.71 8.36 6.44
N LEU A 220 -14.54 8.56 7.76
CA LEU A 220 -15.31 7.85 8.78
C LEU A 220 -16.78 8.24 8.77
N VAL A 221 -17.09 9.53 8.64
CA VAL A 221 -18.47 10.02 8.57
C VAL A 221 -19.17 9.47 7.33
N GLN A 222 -18.54 9.56 6.14
CA GLN A 222 -19.13 9.02 4.91
C GLN A 222 -19.34 7.51 4.97
N SER A 223 -18.35 6.76 5.46
CA SER A 223 -18.44 5.30 5.59
C SER A 223 -19.52 4.89 6.59
N SER A 224 -19.59 5.57 7.74
CA SER A 224 -20.58 5.30 8.77
C SER A 224 -21.99 5.63 8.28
N TRP A 225 -22.15 6.72 7.53
CA TRP A 225 -23.42 7.10 6.94
C TRP A 225 -23.95 6.01 6.01
N LEU A 226 -23.11 5.50 5.09
CA LEU A 226 -23.50 4.42 4.18
C LEU A 226 -23.94 3.15 4.94
N ILE A 227 -23.19 2.76 5.98
CA ILE A 227 -23.50 1.57 6.78
C ILE A 227 -24.84 1.76 7.50
N VAL A 228 -25.03 2.89 8.18
CA VAL A 228 -26.27 3.20 8.89
C VAL A 228 -27.46 3.27 7.93
N SER A 229 -27.29 3.91 6.76
CA SER A 229 -28.34 3.96 5.75
C SER A 229 -28.68 2.57 5.22
N SER A 230 -27.67 1.72 5.00
CA SER A 230 -27.88 0.35 4.51
C SER A 230 -28.63 -0.52 5.53
N ILE A 231 -28.28 -0.41 6.81
CA ILE A 231 -29.00 -1.10 7.90
C ILE A 231 -30.45 -0.64 7.97
N ALA A 232 -30.68 0.68 7.91
CA ALA A 232 -32.02 1.25 7.94
C ALA A 232 -32.88 0.77 6.75
N ARG A 233 -32.28 0.66 5.56
CA ARG A 233 -32.95 0.12 4.37
C ARG A 233 -33.37 -1.33 4.55
N VAL A 234 -32.48 -2.17 5.06
CA VAL A 234 -32.78 -3.60 5.34
C VAL A 234 -33.94 -3.71 6.33
N HIS A 235 -33.93 -2.89 7.39
CA HIS A 235 -35.01 -2.90 8.38
C HIS A 235 -36.38 -2.49 7.80
N ASN A 236 -36.40 -1.61 6.80
CA ASN A 236 -37.63 -1.19 6.11
C ASN A 236 -38.00 -2.07 4.91
N GLY A 237 -37.27 -3.16 4.65
CA GLY A 237 -37.52 -4.05 3.51
C GLY A 237 -37.11 -3.47 2.16
N TYR A 238 -36.27 -2.43 2.14
CA TYR A 238 -35.76 -1.82 0.91
C TYR A 238 -34.54 -2.55 0.38
N ALA A 239 -34.46 -2.69 -0.95
CA ALA A 239 -33.30 -3.28 -1.61
C ALA A 239 -32.02 -2.45 -1.38
N ILE A 240 -30.90 -3.13 -1.20
CA ILE A 240 -29.56 -2.54 -1.25
C ILE A 240 -29.00 -2.81 -2.65
N THR A 241 -28.29 -1.83 -3.23
CA THR A 241 -27.64 -2.04 -4.53
C THR A 241 -26.35 -2.86 -4.39
N GLU A 242 -25.97 -3.58 -5.44
CA GLU A 242 -24.75 -4.39 -5.48
C GLU A 242 -23.50 -3.52 -5.26
N LEU A 243 -23.51 -2.28 -5.76
CA LEU A 243 -22.45 -1.30 -5.55
C LEU A 243 -22.34 -0.85 -4.09
N GLU A 244 -23.47 -0.62 -3.40
CA GLU A 244 -23.46 -0.32 -1.95
C GLU A 244 -22.89 -1.50 -1.15
N LEU A 245 -23.26 -2.74 -1.51
CA LEU A 245 -22.71 -3.96 -0.90
C LEU A 245 -21.20 -4.07 -1.09
N ALA A 246 -20.71 -3.82 -2.32
CA ALA A 246 -19.27 -3.80 -2.62
C ALA A 246 -18.53 -2.74 -1.82
N THR A 247 -19.14 -1.56 -1.66
CA THR A 247 -18.58 -0.44 -0.91
C THR A 247 -18.49 -0.78 0.59
N MET A 248 -19.52 -1.43 1.16
CA MET A 248 -19.47 -1.91 2.54
C MET A 248 -18.37 -2.94 2.77
N ALA A 249 -18.19 -3.90 1.85
CA ALA A 249 -17.08 -4.85 1.92
C ALA A 249 -15.72 -4.13 1.89
N PHE A 250 -15.58 -3.11 1.03
CA PHE A 250 -14.37 -2.29 0.95
C PHE A 250 -14.10 -1.49 2.24
N ILE A 251 -15.13 -0.91 2.86
CA ILE A 251 -15.01 -0.19 4.14
C ILE A 251 -14.42 -1.11 5.22
N VAL A 252 -14.88 -2.37 5.31
CA VAL A 252 -14.37 -3.32 6.31
C VAL A 252 -12.87 -3.56 6.10
N CYS A 253 -12.41 -3.81 4.87
CA CYS A 253 -10.99 -3.96 4.58
C CYS A 253 -10.19 -2.67 4.84
N ALA A 254 -10.75 -1.50 4.52
CA ALA A 254 -10.13 -0.21 4.79
C ALA A 254 -9.91 0.03 6.29
N LEU A 255 -10.87 -0.34 7.14
CA LEU A 255 -10.74 -0.27 8.59
C LEU A 255 -9.64 -1.19 9.12
N VAL A 256 -9.51 -2.40 8.57
CA VAL A 256 -8.44 -3.34 8.94
C VAL A 256 -7.06 -2.79 8.53
N MET A 257 -6.93 -2.29 7.30
CA MET A 257 -5.69 -1.65 6.84
C MET A 257 -5.31 -0.46 7.74
N TYR A 258 -6.29 0.37 8.09
CA TYR A 258 -6.09 1.52 8.97
C TYR A 258 -5.63 1.12 10.38
N PHE A 259 -6.15 0.02 10.91
CA PHE A 259 -5.71 -0.53 12.20
C PHE A 259 -4.23 -0.94 12.17
N PHE A 260 -3.79 -1.70 11.17
CA PHE A 260 -2.38 -2.14 11.07
C PHE A 260 -1.42 -1.00 10.72
N TRP A 261 -1.86 -0.01 9.96
CA TRP A 261 -1.07 1.18 9.62
C TRP A 261 -1.27 2.38 10.53
N TRP A 262 -1.85 2.19 11.72
CA TRP A 262 -2.11 3.29 12.66
C TRP A 262 -0.85 4.11 12.98
N ASN A 263 0.27 3.45 13.26
CA ASN A 263 1.55 4.09 13.56
C ASN A 263 2.40 4.44 12.33
N LYS A 264 1.97 4.06 11.13
CA LYS A 264 2.74 4.28 9.90
C LYS A 264 2.56 5.73 9.43
N PRO A 265 3.62 6.52 9.28
CA PRO A 265 3.49 7.91 8.87
C PRO A 265 2.94 8.03 7.44
N PHE A 266 2.04 8.97 7.22
CA PHE A 266 1.35 9.18 5.94
C PHE A 266 1.90 10.43 5.21
N GLY A 267 2.14 10.30 3.90
CA GLY A 267 2.38 11.46 3.03
C GLY A 267 3.69 12.22 3.25
N ILE A 268 4.74 11.54 3.70
CA ILE A 268 6.07 12.14 3.86
C ILE A 268 6.64 12.54 2.50
N GLU A 269 7.08 13.79 2.39
CA GLU A 269 7.69 14.31 1.15
C GLU A 269 9.21 14.38 1.17
N HIS A 270 9.79 14.54 2.36
CA HIS A 270 11.22 14.70 2.54
C HIS A 270 11.76 13.67 3.50
N ARG A 271 12.77 12.93 3.04
CA ARG A 271 13.52 11.98 3.85
C ARG A 271 14.42 12.72 4.84
N TRP A 272 14.66 12.11 5.99
CA TRP A 272 15.60 12.58 6.99
C TRP A 272 17.02 12.25 6.55
N VAL A 273 17.88 13.26 6.45
CA VAL A 273 19.27 13.09 6.04
C VAL A 273 20.14 13.04 7.28
N MET A 274 20.73 11.88 7.56
CA MET A 274 21.77 11.75 8.58
C MET A 274 23.12 12.06 7.94
N VAL A 275 23.86 13.01 8.51
CA VAL A 275 25.21 13.34 8.05
C VAL A 275 26.22 12.57 8.89
N ARG A 276 27.10 11.80 8.23
CA ARG A 276 28.26 11.15 8.85
C ARG A 276 29.53 11.82 8.36
N THR A 277 30.36 12.32 9.26
CA THR A 277 31.66 12.91 8.92
C THR A 277 32.76 11.86 8.98
N LEU A 278 33.39 11.55 7.85
CA LEU A 278 34.52 10.62 7.77
C LEU A 278 35.85 11.38 7.89
N LYS A 279 36.77 10.87 8.71
CA LYS A 279 38.15 11.36 8.79
C LYS A 279 38.99 10.73 7.67
N LEU A 280 39.88 11.51 7.05
CA LEU A 280 40.66 11.14 5.86
C LEU A 280 41.49 9.84 6.04
N GLY A 281 41.91 9.53 7.27
CA GLY A 281 42.71 8.35 7.61
C GLY A 281 41.95 7.01 7.59
N ASP A 282 40.62 7.02 7.61
CA ASP A 282 39.81 5.80 7.74
C ASP A 282 39.39 5.19 6.38
N ARG A 283 39.59 5.93 5.27
CA ARG A 283 39.16 5.53 3.91
C ARG A 283 39.71 4.16 3.42
N PRO A 284 40.99 3.79 3.64
CA PRO A 284 41.52 2.54 3.09
C PRO A 284 40.90 1.29 3.72
N ARG A 285 40.67 1.31 5.04
CA ARG A 285 40.03 0.20 5.79
C ARG A 285 38.56 0.03 5.40
N GLU A 286 37.87 1.13 5.16
CA GLU A 286 36.44 1.10 4.83
C GLU A 286 36.17 0.65 3.39
N ILE A 287 37.01 1.04 2.42
CA ILE A 287 36.93 0.53 1.04
C ILE A 287 37.18 -0.99 1.01
N GLU A 288 38.07 -1.51 1.85
CA GLU A 288 38.33 -2.96 1.94
C GLU A 288 37.14 -3.72 2.56
N ILE A 289 36.55 -3.20 3.64
CA ILE A 289 35.33 -3.78 4.25
C ILE A 289 34.16 -3.70 3.27
N ARG A 290 33.96 -2.55 2.61
CA ARG A 290 32.95 -2.34 1.57
C ARG A 290 33.13 -3.29 0.39
N ASN A 291 34.35 -3.47 -0.10
CA ASN A 291 34.61 -4.37 -1.24
C ASN A 291 34.49 -5.85 -0.85
N ARG A 292 34.77 -6.23 0.41
CA ARG A 292 34.46 -7.58 0.92
C ARG A 292 32.96 -7.82 1.06
N LEU A 293 32.21 -6.80 1.49
CA LEU A 293 30.76 -6.84 1.60
C LEU A 293 30.04 -6.71 0.27
N ILE A 294 30.69 -6.31 -0.82
CA ILE A 294 30.10 -6.21 -2.17
C ILE A 294 30.62 -7.32 -3.11
N GLY A 295 31.77 -7.92 -2.79
CA GLY A 295 32.48 -8.87 -3.66
C GLY A 295 32.23 -10.36 -3.39
N GLY A 296 31.34 -10.72 -2.47
CA GLY A 296 30.92 -12.12 -2.27
C GLY A 296 29.52 -12.34 -2.84
N ASP A 297 29.37 -13.23 -3.83
CA ASP A 297 28.12 -13.75 -4.42
C ASP A 297 26.81 -13.04 -3.98
N TYR A 298 26.58 -11.86 -4.56
CA TYR A 298 25.37 -11.06 -4.33
C TYR A 298 24.21 -11.55 -5.21
N MET A 299 23.70 -12.75 -4.94
CA MET A 299 22.41 -13.15 -5.49
C MET A 299 21.43 -13.81 -4.51
N GLU A 300 21.73 -13.97 -3.22
CA GLU A 300 20.84 -14.80 -2.39
C GLU A 300 20.55 -14.40 -0.94
N THR A 301 20.95 -13.22 -0.44
CA THR A 301 20.61 -12.87 0.96
C THR A 301 20.05 -11.46 1.13
N ARG A 302 18.87 -11.41 1.76
CA ARG A 302 18.21 -10.26 2.40
C ARG A 302 19.19 -9.54 3.33
N ASP A 303 19.91 -8.52 2.83
CA ASP A 303 20.93 -7.81 3.61
C ASP A 303 20.31 -6.74 4.54
N PRO A 304 20.34 -6.93 5.87
CA PRO A 304 19.70 -6.03 6.83
C PRO A 304 20.47 -4.73 7.09
N THR A 305 21.63 -4.54 6.45
CA THR A 305 22.53 -3.38 6.66
C THR A 305 22.43 -2.31 5.58
N ALA A 306 21.49 -2.43 4.64
CA ALA A 306 21.37 -1.55 3.49
C ALA A 306 21.19 -0.06 3.88
N VAL A 307 22.26 0.72 3.72
CA VAL A 307 22.24 2.19 3.81
C VAL A 307 21.50 2.75 2.60
N TYR A 308 20.40 3.48 2.83
CA TYR A 308 19.69 4.14 1.73
C TYR A 308 20.44 5.39 1.28
N TYR A 309 20.85 5.41 0.02
CA TYR A 309 21.38 6.61 -0.64
C TYR A 309 20.25 7.58 -1.01
N GLU A 310 20.61 8.86 -1.15
CA GLU A 310 19.67 9.97 -1.39
C GLU A 310 18.77 9.83 -2.63
N ASP A 311 19.17 9.03 -3.62
CA ASP A 311 18.36 8.74 -4.82
C ASP A 311 17.96 7.26 -4.94
N GLN A 312 18.25 6.43 -3.94
CA GLN A 312 17.81 5.04 -3.92
C GLN A 312 16.30 4.96 -3.68
N ARG A 313 15.62 4.16 -4.52
CA ARG A 313 14.17 3.97 -4.47
C ARG A 313 13.81 2.78 -3.58
N VAL A 314 12.84 3.04 -2.71
CA VAL A 314 12.13 2.05 -1.90
C VAL A 314 10.84 1.70 -2.62
N SER A 315 10.57 0.40 -2.82
CA SER A 315 9.31 -0.05 -3.42
C SER A 315 8.17 0.21 -2.43
N ASP A 316 7.05 0.75 -2.89
CA ASP A 316 5.94 1.20 -2.00
C ASP A 316 5.25 0.02 -1.30
N LEU A 317 4.37 -0.63 -2.07
CA LEU A 317 3.84 -1.94 -1.82
C LEU A 317 4.60 -2.84 -2.80
N SER A 318 5.39 -3.79 -2.32
CA SER A 318 6.23 -4.60 -3.21
C SER A 318 5.34 -5.63 -3.92
N TRP A 319 5.37 -5.62 -5.26
CA TRP A 319 4.75 -6.68 -6.05
C TRP A 319 5.38 -8.04 -5.75
N ASN A 320 6.70 -8.04 -5.52
CA ASN A 320 7.41 -9.24 -5.15
C ASN A 320 6.97 -9.73 -3.77
N ALA A 321 6.80 -8.84 -2.79
CA ALA A 321 6.23 -9.21 -1.49
C ALA A 321 4.83 -9.79 -1.66
N PHE A 322 3.95 -9.16 -2.44
CA PHE A 322 2.64 -9.74 -2.72
C PHE A 322 2.72 -11.10 -3.41
N THR A 323 3.58 -11.27 -4.42
CA THR A 323 3.76 -12.57 -5.06
C THR A 323 4.32 -13.58 -4.06
N GLU A 324 5.27 -13.20 -3.21
CA GLU A 324 5.75 -14.06 -2.13
C GLU A 324 4.60 -14.44 -1.20
N LEU A 325 3.70 -13.53 -0.82
CA LEU A 325 2.56 -13.84 0.04
C LEU A 325 1.61 -14.86 -0.60
N VAL A 326 1.35 -14.74 -1.90
CA VAL A 326 0.52 -15.70 -2.66
C VAL A 326 1.24 -17.04 -2.85
N LEU A 327 2.57 -17.01 -3.02
CA LEU A 327 3.40 -18.18 -3.32
C LEU A 327 3.92 -18.91 -2.08
N ARG A 328 3.94 -18.25 -0.91
CA ARG A 328 4.25 -18.81 0.43
C ARG A 328 3.20 -19.82 0.93
N ASN A 329 2.35 -20.32 0.03
CA ASN A 329 1.54 -21.51 0.21
C ASN A 329 2.35 -22.81 0.21
N GLU A 330 3.69 -22.75 0.14
CA GLU A 330 4.57 -23.88 0.46
C GLU A 330 4.39 -24.29 1.93
N LEU A 331 3.29 -24.99 2.18
CA LEU A 331 3.13 -26.11 3.09
C LEU A 331 4.05 -26.11 4.31
N MET A 332 4.11 -25.04 5.10
CA MET A 332 4.90 -24.92 6.35
C MET A 332 6.24 -25.68 6.28
N ALA A 333 6.95 -25.60 5.15
CA ALA A 333 7.95 -26.63 4.84
C ALA A 333 9.14 -26.58 5.79
N GLU A 334 9.46 -25.41 6.36
CA GLU A 334 10.58 -25.24 7.30
C GLU A 334 10.51 -23.92 8.11
N GLY A 335 9.32 -23.31 8.24
CA GLY A 335 9.15 -21.95 8.78
C GLY A 335 8.43 -21.86 10.14
N ASN A 336 8.64 -20.75 10.86
CA ASN A 336 7.84 -20.42 12.03
C ASN A 336 6.40 -20.06 11.60
N VAL A 337 5.41 -20.49 12.39
CA VAL A 337 3.98 -20.18 12.14
C VAL A 337 3.74 -18.66 11.97
N GLY A 338 4.54 -17.85 12.66
CA GLY A 338 4.48 -16.38 12.58
C GLY A 338 4.76 -15.81 11.20
N ASP A 339 5.54 -16.50 10.36
CA ASP A 339 5.94 -16.00 9.04
C ASP A 339 4.85 -16.20 7.97
N HIS A 340 3.84 -17.03 8.28
CA HIS A 340 2.66 -17.25 7.44
C HIS A 340 1.45 -16.36 7.81
N ILE A 341 1.56 -15.55 8.87
CA ILE A 341 0.46 -14.67 9.32
C ILE A 341 -0.02 -13.72 8.20
N PRO A 342 0.85 -13.05 7.42
CA PRO A 342 0.39 -12.18 6.34
C PRO A 342 -0.32 -12.94 5.21
N THR A 343 0.17 -14.13 4.84
CA THR A 343 -0.49 -15.02 3.86
C THR A 343 -1.87 -15.47 4.36
N LEU A 344 -1.97 -15.84 5.63
CA LEU A 344 -3.26 -16.17 6.24
C LEU A 344 -4.20 -14.95 6.25
N ALA A 345 -3.70 -13.75 6.55
CA ALA A 345 -4.47 -12.52 6.50
C ALA A 345 -4.98 -12.21 5.09
N LEU A 346 -4.18 -12.45 4.05
CA LEU A 346 -4.59 -12.33 2.64
C LEU A 346 -5.81 -13.19 2.34
N TYR A 347 -5.72 -14.49 2.63
CA TYR A 347 -6.79 -15.42 2.28
C TYR A 347 -8.02 -15.30 3.18
N LEU A 348 -7.84 -15.01 4.48
CA LEU A 348 -8.97 -14.75 5.39
C LEU A 348 -9.74 -13.50 4.99
N SER A 349 -9.02 -12.41 4.65
CA SER A 349 -9.67 -11.18 4.20
C SER A 349 -10.33 -11.35 2.83
N GLY A 350 -9.71 -12.04 1.87
CA GLY A 350 -10.32 -12.38 0.58
C GLY A 350 -11.57 -13.25 0.72
N MET A 351 -11.55 -14.23 1.63
CA MET A 351 -12.70 -15.08 1.96
C MET A 351 -13.83 -14.25 2.60
N ALA A 352 -13.53 -13.43 3.60
CA ALA A 352 -14.51 -12.58 4.26
C ALA A 352 -15.13 -11.57 3.29
N PHE A 353 -14.29 -10.93 2.45
CA PHE A 353 -14.72 -10.01 1.42
C PHE A 353 -15.66 -10.70 0.41
N SER A 354 -15.31 -11.88 -0.06
CA SER A 354 -16.14 -12.66 -0.99
C SER A 354 -17.44 -13.13 -0.34
N ALA A 355 -17.44 -13.47 0.95
CA ALA A 355 -18.64 -13.89 1.69
C ALA A 355 -19.70 -12.79 1.75
N VAL A 356 -19.30 -11.51 1.87
CA VAL A 356 -20.23 -10.38 1.83
C VAL A 356 -20.99 -10.34 0.51
N HIS A 357 -20.34 -10.63 -0.62
CA HIS A 357 -21.01 -10.69 -1.92
C HIS A 357 -21.89 -11.93 -2.10
N VAL A 358 -21.52 -13.05 -1.50
CA VAL A 358 -22.37 -14.25 -1.45
C VAL A 358 -23.68 -13.97 -0.70
N ALA A 359 -23.69 -13.05 0.27
CA ALA A 359 -24.92 -12.67 0.99
C ALA A 359 -26.04 -12.15 0.06
N ALA A 360 -25.70 -11.61 -1.11
CA ALA A 360 -26.65 -11.22 -2.16
C ALA A 360 -27.19 -12.40 -3.00
N TRP A 361 -27.03 -13.65 -2.55
CA TRP A 361 -27.39 -14.85 -3.31
C TRP A 361 -28.83 -14.86 -3.84
N ASN A 362 -29.76 -14.36 -3.03
CA ASN A 362 -31.20 -14.39 -3.29
C ASN A 362 -31.74 -13.06 -3.86
N TRP A 363 -30.87 -12.11 -4.20
CA TRP A 363 -31.31 -10.84 -4.77
C TRP A 363 -31.90 -11.01 -6.18
N GLU A 364 -32.62 -9.99 -6.60
CA GLU A 364 -33.21 -9.89 -7.92
C GLU A 364 -32.22 -9.23 -8.88
N PHE A 365 -32.04 -9.80 -10.06
CA PHE A 365 -31.08 -9.34 -11.05
C PHE A 365 -31.78 -9.09 -12.39
N PRO A 366 -31.22 -8.24 -13.27
CA PRO A 366 -31.81 -7.90 -14.58
C PRO A 366 -32.19 -9.10 -15.45
N SER A 367 -31.41 -10.18 -15.37
CA SER A 367 -31.69 -11.41 -16.12
C SER A 367 -31.16 -12.64 -15.41
N HIS A 368 -31.65 -13.82 -15.81
CA HIS A 368 -31.19 -15.10 -15.27
C HIS A 368 -29.68 -15.33 -15.50
N LEU A 369 -29.16 -14.90 -16.66
CA LEU A 369 -27.73 -15.00 -16.97
C LEU A 369 -26.89 -14.18 -15.99
N ILE A 370 -27.29 -12.93 -15.72
CA ILE A 370 -26.58 -12.05 -14.77
C ILE A 370 -26.61 -12.64 -13.36
N LYS A 371 -27.75 -13.20 -12.95
CA LYS A 371 -27.87 -13.90 -11.66
C LYS A 371 -26.92 -15.09 -11.56
N ILE A 372 -26.83 -15.91 -12.61
CA ILE A 372 -25.89 -17.04 -12.66
C ILE A 372 -24.45 -16.52 -12.59
N LEU A 373 -24.08 -15.52 -13.40
CA LEU A 373 -22.74 -14.95 -13.42
C LEU A 373 -22.34 -14.37 -12.04
N TRP A 374 -23.25 -13.68 -11.35
CA TRP A 374 -23.02 -13.21 -9.98
C TRP A 374 -22.76 -14.38 -9.03
N ARG A 375 -23.64 -15.38 -9.04
CA ARG A 375 -23.54 -16.55 -8.14
C ARG A 375 -22.28 -17.37 -8.38
N THR A 376 -21.93 -17.64 -9.64
CA THR A 376 -20.74 -18.42 -9.96
C THR A 376 -19.46 -17.64 -9.66
N SER A 377 -19.40 -16.34 -9.98
CA SER A 377 -18.22 -15.52 -9.69
C SER A 377 -18.00 -15.32 -8.18
N THR A 378 -19.05 -15.08 -7.39
CA THR A 378 -18.93 -14.93 -5.94
C THR A 378 -18.49 -16.22 -5.24
N VAL A 379 -19.03 -17.38 -5.64
CA VAL A 379 -18.61 -18.69 -5.13
C VAL A 379 -17.20 -19.03 -5.60
N ALA A 380 -16.84 -18.73 -6.85
CA ALA A 380 -15.49 -18.95 -7.37
C ALA A 380 -14.45 -18.09 -6.63
N ALA A 381 -14.74 -16.81 -6.37
CA ALA A 381 -13.87 -15.93 -5.59
C ALA A 381 -13.71 -16.42 -4.13
N PHE A 382 -14.81 -16.84 -3.51
CA PHE A 382 -14.78 -17.43 -2.16
C PHE A 382 -13.93 -18.71 -2.13
N GLY A 383 -14.18 -19.64 -3.06
CA GLY A 383 -13.43 -20.90 -3.18
C GLY A 383 -11.95 -20.67 -3.45
N ALA A 384 -11.61 -19.75 -4.35
CA ALA A 384 -10.22 -19.39 -4.65
C ALA A 384 -9.46 -18.82 -3.44
N SER A 385 -10.16 -18.14 -2.52
CA SER A 385 -9.58 -17.66 -1.26
C SER A 385 -9.53 -18.75 -0.18
N PHE A 386 -10.46 -19.69 -0.20
CA PHE A 386 -10.60 -20.73 0.84
C PHE A 386 -9.68 -21.94 0.63
N LEU A 387 -9.47 -22.38 -0.62
CA LEU A 387 -8.65 -23.56 -0.92
C LEU A 387 -7.19 -23.45 -0.45
N PRO A 388 -6.49 -22.30 -0.62
CA PRO A 388 -5.15 -22.11 -0.07
C PRO A 388 -5.07 -22.24 1.46
N ILE A 389 -6.11 -21.81 2.18
CA ILE A 389 -6.19 -21.94 3.64
C ILE A 389 -6.22 -23.42 4.01
N ILE A 390 -7.11 -24.21 3.38
CA ILE A 390 -7.18 -25.66 3.61
C ILE A 390 -5.85 -26.33 3.28
N SER A 391 -5.23 -25.97 2.15
CA SER A 391 -3.91 -26.47 1.75
C SER A 391 -2.86 -26.23 2.84
N MET A 392 -2.80 -25.00 3.38
CA MET A 392 -1.87 -24.64 4.45
C MET A 392 -2.11 -25.45 5.73
N PHE A 393 -3.38 -25.67 6.13
CA PHE A 393 -3.72 -26.49 7.29
C PHE A 393 -3.43 -27.99 7.09
N LEU A 394 -3.81 -28.56 5.94
CA LEU A 394 -3.48 -29.94 5.59
C LEU A 394 -1.97 -30.16 5.54
N GLY A 395 -1.25 -29.16 5.05
CA GLY A 395 0.20 -29.11 5.05
C GLY A 395 0.83 -29.16 6.42
N LEU A 396 0.35 -28.31 7.33
CA LEU A 396 0.76 -28.32 8.73
C LEU A 396 0.51 -29.70 9.36
N LEU A 397 -0.66 -30.30 9.12
CA LEU A 397 -0.99 -31.64 9.61
C LEU A 397 -0.07 -32.73 9.03
N PHE A 398 0.27 -32.65 7.73
CA PHE A 398 1.17 -33.61 7.08
C PHE A 398 2.61 -33.52 7.60
N ASN A 399 3.11 -32.31 7.85
CA ASN A 399 4.44 -32.13 8.44
C ASN A 399 4.51 -32.66 9.88
N LEU A 400 3.40 -32.57 10.64
CA LEU A 400 3.31 -33.16 11.98
C LEU A 400 3.30 -34.70 11.96
N THR A 401 2.82 -35.33 10.88
CA THR A 401 2.72 -36.80 10.78
C THR A 401 3.99 -37.47 10.25
N LYS A 402 5.05 -36.71 9.90
CA LYS A 402 6.31 -37.22 9.31
C LYS A 402 6.08 -38.27 8.22
N SER A 403 5.12 -38.00 7.34
CA SER A 403 4.72 -38.93 6.29
C SER A 403 5.65 -38.85 5.07
N ILE A 404 5.72 -39.97 4.34
CA ILE A 404 6.60 -40.32 3.23
C ILE A 404 6.85 -39.17 2.24
N ASP A 405 8.13 -38.87 1.98
CA ASP A 405 8.63 -37.71 1.23
C ASP A 405 7.99 -37.53 -0.17
N TRP A 406 7.84 -38.61 -0.95
CA TRP A 406 7.31 -38.50 -2.33
C TRP A 406 5.83 -38.08 -2.42
N ILE A 407 5.03 -38.41 -1.41
CA ILE A 407 3.61 -38.01 -1.35
C ILE A 407 3.52 -36.50 -1.07
N GLY A 408 4.42 -36.00 -0.21
CA GLY A 408 4.54 -34.58 0.10
C GLY A 408 4.83 -33.75 -1.16
N ASP A 409 5.77 -34.19 -1.99
CA ASP A 409 6.17 -33.46 -3.21
C ASP A 409 5.05 -33.39 -4.26
N VAL A 410 4.33 -34.50 -4.48
CA VAL A 410 3.18 -34.54 -5.40
C VAL A 410 2.07 -33.61 -4.90
N LEU A 411 1.77 -33.64 -3.60
CA LEU A 411 0.78 -32.76 -2.99
C LEU A 411 1.19 -31.28 -3.12
N ARG A 412 2.46 -30.95 -2.84
CA ARG A 412 3.01 -29.59 -3.01
C ARG A 412 2.84 -29.09 -4.45
N PHE A 413 3.15 -29.92 -5.45
CA PHE A 413 2.97 -29.56 -6.86
C PHE A 413 1.50 -29.30 -7.23
N ILE A 414 0.59 -30.16 -6.76
CA ILE A 414 -0.86 -29.99 -6.98
C ILE A 414 -1.35 -28.69 -6.32
N PHE A 415 -0.95 -28.44 -5.07
CA PHE A 415 -1.33 -27.23 -4.35
C PHE A 415 -0.74 -25.96 -4.98
N PHE A 416 0.46 -26.03 -5.53
CA PHE A 416 1.07 -24.94 -6.29
C PHE A 416 0.24 -24.62 -7.55
N GLY A 417 -0.09 -25.64 -8.35
CA GLY A 417 -0.95 -25.48 -9.52
C GLY A 417 -2.34 -24.90 -9.18
N LEU A 418 -2.94 -25.37 -8.09
CA LEU A 418 -4.20 -24.84 -7.54
C LEU A 418 -4.06 -23.39 -7.06
N GLY A 419 -2.90 -23.00 -6.53
CA GLY A 419 -2.62 -21.62 -6.12
C GLY A 419 -2.62 -20.64 -7.28
N TYR A 420 -1.88 -20.93 -8.36
CA TYR A 420 -1.85 -20.08 -9.56
C TYR A 420 -3.19 -20.06 -10.30
N GLY A 421 -3.81 -21.24 -10.46
CA GLY A 421 -5.15 -21.33 -11.04
C GLY A 421 -6.17 -20.57 -10.18
N GLY A 422 -6.09 -20.70 -8.86
CA GLY A 422 -6.91 -20.00 -7.88
C GLY A 422 -6.76 -18.48 -7.99
N LEU A 423 -5.54 -17.96 -8.08
CA LEU A 423 -5.30 -16.52 -8.26
C LEU A 423 -5.93 -16.00 -9.55
N ALA A 424 -5.77 -16.70 -10.68
CA ALA A 424 -6.37 -16.30 -11.95
C ALA A 424 -7.91 -16.30 -11.87
N VAL A 425 -8.49 -17.38 -11.31
CA VAL A 425 -9.94 -17.50 -11.08
C VAL A 425 -10.44 -16.37 -10.18
N TYR A 426 -9.69 -16.05 -9.12
CA TYR A 426 -10.01 -14.97 -8.21
C TYR A 426 -10.06 -13.62 -8.94
N VAL A 427 -8.99 -13.25 -9.66
CA VAL A 427 -8.91 -11.97 -10.39
C VAL A 427 -10.05 -11.84 -11.40
N VAL A 428 -10.29 -12.88 -12.20
CA VAL A 428 -11.39 -12.88 -13.19
C VAL A 428 -12.74 -12.71 -12.49
N SER A 429 -12.97 -13.46 -11.41
CA SER A 429 -14.22 -13.38 -10.65
C SER A 429 -14.43 -11.98 -10.05
N ARG A 430 -13.37 -11.34 -9.54
CA ARG A 430 -13.42 -9.97 -9.01
C ARG A 430 -13.78 -8.94 -10.07
N LEU A 431 -13.17 -9.03 -11.25
CA LEU A 431 -13.49 -8.14 -12.37
C LEU A 431 -14.95 -8.30 -12.82
N VAL A 432 -15.46 -9.53 -12.85
CA VAL A 432 -16.87 -9.81 -13.15
C VAL A 432 -17.79 -9.21 -12.08
N ILE A 433 -17.52 -9.43 -10.79
CA ILE A 433 -18.33 -8.88 -9.69
C ILE A 433 -18.36 -7.35 -9.75
N LEU A 434 -17.20 -6.71 -9.97
CA LEU A 434 -17.11 -5.25 -10.09
C LEU A 434 -17.91 -4.75 -11.30
N PHE A 435 -17.75 -5.37 -12.47
CA PHE A 435 -18.53 -5.02 -13.66
C PHE A 435 -20.03 -5.16 -13.41
N LEU A 436 -20.47 -6.28 -12.83
CA LEU A 436 -21.87 -6.55 -12.52
C LEU A 436 -22.44 -5.53 -11.52
N SER A 437 -21.64 -5.07 -10.57
CA SER A 437 -22.06 -4.06 -9.57
C SER A 437 -22.48 -2.74 -10.22
N PHE A 438 -21.93 -2.39 -11.39
CA PHE A 438 -22.37 -1.25 -12.18
C PHE A 438 -23.46 -1.63 -13.20
N TYR A 439 -23.36 -2.82 -13.81
CA TYR A 439 -24.32 -3.26 -14.81
C TYR A 439 -25.74 -3.43 -14.25
N CYS A 440 -25.90 -3.83 -12.99
CA CYS A 440 -27.22 -4.05 -12.39
C CYS A 440 -28.09 -2.78 -12.35
N PHE A 441 -27.51 -1.57 -12.41
CA PHE A 441 -28.27 -0.32 -12.51
C PHE A 441 -29.14 -0.19 -13.78
N VAL A 442 -28.91 -1.04 -14.80
CA VAL A 442 -29.80 -1.11 -15.98
C VAL A 442 -31.20 -1.57 -15.59
N ALA A 443 -31.35 -2.41 -14.57
CA ALA A 443 -32.64 -2.83 -14.02
C ALA A 443 -32.51 -3.22 -12.55
N MET A 444 -32.95 -2.34 -11.65
CA MET A 444 -32.95 -2.54 -10.20
C MET A 444 -34.38 -2.57 -9.64
N PRO A 445 -34.62 -3.25 -8.50
CA PRO A 445 -35.90 -3.15 -7.80
C PRO A 445 -36.24 -1.68 -7.49
N SER A 446 -37.48 -1.27 -7.72
CA SER A 446 -37.94 0.12 -7.45
C SER A 446 -37.71 0.58 -6.00
N SER A 447 -37.77 -0.35 -5.04
CA SER A 447 -37.47 -0.10 -3.63
C SER A 447 -36.01 0.33 -3.37
N ALA A 448 -35.08 0.06 -4.30
CA ALA A 448 -33.69 0.54 -4.23
C ALA A 448 -33.60 2.08 -4.23
N TYR A 449 -34.60 2.74 -4.80
CA TYR A 449 -34.68 4.20 -4.99
C TYR A 449 -35.64 4.89 -4.00
N GLU A 450 -36.23 4.13 -3.06
CA GLU A 450 -37.02 4.70 -1.96
C GLU A 450 -36.11 5.28 -0.88
N LYS A 451 -36.47 6.46 -0.36
CA LYS A 451 -35.76 7.11 0.76
C LYS A 451 -36.34 6.61 2.07
N VAL A 452 -35.48 6.32 3.03
CA VAL A 452 -35.92 6.07 4.41
C VAL A 452 -36.32 7.40 5.04
N GLU A 453 -37.55 7.54 5.53
CA GLU A 453 -38.14 8.84 5.93
C GLU A 453 -37.22 9.68 6.82
N TRP A 454 -36.60 9.07 7.83
CA TRP A 454 -35.79 9.82 8.78
C TRP A 454 -34.43 10.28 8.24
N THR A 455 -33.93 9.66 7.17
CA THR A 455 -32.64 10.04 6.55
C THR A 455 -32.69 11.42 5.90
N GLY A 456 -33.89 11.93 5.59
CA GLY A 456 -34.11 13.28 5.08
C GLY A 456 -33.92 14.39 6.13
N TYR A 457 -33.94 14.06 7.42
CA TYR A 457 -33.76 15.05 8.50
C TYR A 457 -32.29 15.31 8.86
N ILE A 458 -31.36 14.48 8.36
CA ILE A 458 -29.93 14.60 8.67
C ILE A 458 -29.20 15.10 7.42
N PRO A 459 -28.43 16.20 7.52
CA PRO A 459 -27.62 16.67 6.41
C PRO A 459 -26.56 15.60 6.07
N HIS A 460 -26.55 15.17 4.82
CA HIS A 460 -25.59 14.21 4.29
C HIS A 460 -25.02 14.72 2.96
N PHE A 461 -23.80 14.30 2.67
CA PHE A 461 -23.14 14.61 1.42
C PHE A 461 -23.59 13.58 0.38
N SER A 462 -24.45 13.99 -0.55
CA SER A 462 -24.82 13.22 -1.75
C SER A 462 -23.89 13.57 -2.91
#